data_AF-A0A1I3BYM3-F1
#
_entry.id   AF-A0A1I3BYM3-F1
#
_cell.length_a   1.000
_cell.length_b   1.000
_cell.length_c   1.000
_cell.angle_alpha   90.00
_cell.angle_beta   90.00
_cell.angle_gamma   90.00
#
_symmetry.space_group_name_H-M   'P 1'
#
loop_
_entity.id
_entity.type
_entity.pdbx_description
1 polymer ?
#
loop_
_entity_poly.entity_id
_entity_poly.type
_entity_poly.pdbx_seq_one_letter_code
_entity_poly.pdbx_strand_id
1 'polypeptide(L)'
;MIKSHKEWHSAMEQYDEEKITQLSQQLQYSPLFISLCLQRGLDSEEKIKQFVCPDDTKTINDPFLMHDMQNAVERIHQAIEMGERVTVYGDYDAGATRSQVKSLRTSF
;
A
#
# COMPACT_ATOMS: atom_id res chain seq x y z
N MET A 1 -17.84 -19.96 32.97
CA MET A 1 -16.71 -19.42 32.18
C MET A 1 -17.07 -19.52 30.71
N ILE A 2 -17.17 -18.40 30.00
CA ILE A 2 -17.44 -18.39 28.55
C ILE A 2 -16.12 -18.74 27.86
N LYS A 3 -16.10 -19.84 27.10
CA LYS A 3 -14.92 -20.24 26.31
C LYS A 3 -14.89 -19.43 25.01
N SER A 4 -13.72 -18.91 24.64
CA SER A 4 -13.50 -18.28 23.33
C SER A 4 -13.67 -19.31 22.21
N HIS A 5 -14.39 -18.95 21.15
CA HIS A 5 -14.55 -19.76 19.93
C HIS A 5 -13.39 -19.59 18.93
N LYS A 6 -12.29 -18.94 19.31
CA LYS A 6 -11.15 -18.72 18.41
C LYS A 6 -10.14 -19.85 18.50
N GLU A 7 -9.78 -20.41 17.35
CA GLU A 7 -8.64 -21.28 17.20
C GLU A 7 -7.41 -20.42 16.87
N TRP A 8 -6.47 -20.36 17.81
CA TRP A 8 -5.22 -19.64 17.61
C TRP A 8 -4.25 -20.57 16.90
N HIS A 9 -3.92 -20.25 15.66
CA HIS A 9 -2.88 -20.94 14.93
C HIS A 9 -1.57 -20.17 15.09
N SER A 10 -0.58 -20.82 15.70
CA SER A 10 0.79 -20.35 15.63
C SER A 10 1.29 -20.57 14.20
N ALA A 11 1.16 -19.55 13.36
CA ALA A 11 1.83 -19.50 12.07
C ALA A 11 3.34 -19.31 12.34
N MET A 12 4.01 -20.36 12.79
CA MET A 12 5.46 -20.47 12.71
C MET A 12 5.73 -21.56 11.68
N GLU A 13 5.54 -21.22 10.40
CA GLU A 13 6.31 -21.90 9.37
C GLU A 13 7.78 -21.74 9.76
N GLN A 14 8.46 -22.87 9.98
CA GLN A 14 9.88 -22.88 10.31
C GLN A 14 10.63 -22.48 9.05
N TYR A 15 10.87 -21.18 8.90
CA TYR A 15 11.85 -20.69 7.94
C TYR A 15 13.24 -21.10 8.38
N ASP A 16 14.09 -21.40 7.40
CA ASP A 16 15.46 -21.83 7.64
C ASP A 16 16.20 -20.82 8.53
N GLU A 17 16.68 -21.29 9.69
CA GLU A 17 17.41 -20.49 10.66
C GLU A 17 18.69 -19.90 10.05
N GLU A 18 19.29 -20.61 9.08
CA GLU A 18 20.46 -20.13 8.34
C GLU A 18 20.12 -18.89 7.52
N LYS A 19 18.99 -18.93 6.79
CA LYS A 19 18.51 -17.80 5.99
C LYS A 19 18.11 -16.60 6.86
N ILE A 20 17.47 -16.85 8.01
CA ILE A 20 17.14 -15.79 8.97
C ILE A 20 18.41 -15.12 9.48
N THR A 21 19.42 -15.91 9.85
CA THR A 21 20.69 -15.41 10.39
C THR A 21 21.45 -14.60 9.35
N GLN A 22 21.51 -15.09 8.12
CA GLN A 22 22.17 -14.41 7.01
C GLN A 22 21.54 -13.04 6.73
N LEU A 23 20.21 -12.99 6.51
CA LEU A 23 19.51 -11.75 6.22
C LEU A 23 19.52 -10.78 7.40
N SER A 24 19.43 -11.29 8.63
CA SER A 24 19.52 -10.48 9.86
C SER A 24 20.87 -9.76 9.96
N GLN A 25 21.98 -10.46 9.67
CA GLN A 25 23.32 -9.86 9.67
C GLN A 25 23.51 -8.86 8.53
N GLN A 26 23.06 -9.21 7.32
CA GLN A 26 23.21 -8.36 6.13
C GLN A 26 22.42 -7.05 6.25
N LEU A 27 21.16 -7.14 6.70
CA LEU A 27 20.25 -5.98 6.79
C LEU A 27 20.30 -5.28 8.15
N GLN A 28 21.01 -5.84 9.13
CA GLN A 28 21.07 -5.34 10.51
C GLN A 28 19.70 -5.22 11.19
N TYR A 29 18.77 -6.12 10.84
CA TYR A 29 17.47 -6.25 11.51
C TYR A 29 17.46 -7.41 12.49
N SER A 30 16.52 -7.39 13.44
CA SER A 30 16.38 -8.49 14.40
C SER A 30 15.95 -9.79 13.71
N PRO A 31 16.38 -10.97 14.20
CA PRO A 31 15.95 -12.26 13.65
C PRO A 31 14.43 -12.43 13.63
N LEU A 32 13.73 -11.88 14.62
CA LEU A 32 12.26 -11.87 14.67
C LEU A 32 11.63 -11.05 13.55
N PHE A 33 12.21 -9.90 13.21
CA PHE A 33 11.72 -9.10 12.09
C PHE A 33 11.90 -9.86 10.77
N ILE A 34 13.08 -10.45 10.55
CA ILE A 34 13.36 -11.24 9.36
C ILE A 34 12.44 -12.45 9.25
N SER A 35 12.17 -13.18 10.34
CA SER A 35 11.24 -14.31 10.29
C SER A 35 9.83 -13.89 9.90
N LEU A 36 9.34 -12.75 10.39
CA LEU A 36 8.05 -12.17 9.99
C LEU A 36 8.02 -11.68 8.54
N CYS A 37 9.15 -11.20 8.02
CA CYS A 37 9.31 -10.83 6.61
C CYS A 37 9.23 -12.06 5.70
N LEU A 38 9.95 -13.13 6.05
CA LEU A 38 9.94 -14.38 5.30
C LEU A 38 8.53 -14.99 5.25
N GLN A 39 7.80 -14.98 6.37
CA GLN A 39 6.38 -15.39 6.45
C GLN A 39 5.45 -14.59 5.53
N ARG A 40 5.82 -13.37 5.17
CA ARG A 40 5.07 -12.50 4.25
C ARG A 40 5.51 -12.66 2.79
N GLY A 41 6.39 -13.62 2.48
CA GLY A 41 6.98 -13.81 1.15
C GLY A 41 8.07 -12.79 0.79
N LEU A 42 8.56 -12.02 1.76
CA LEU A 42 9.69 -11.10 1.60
C LEU A 42 11.00 -11.88 1.79
N ASP A 43 11.35 -12.65 0.77
CA ASP A 43 12.39 -13.69 0.80
C ASP A 43 13.79 -13.24 0.36
N SER A 44 13.96 -11.95 0.08
CA SER A 44 15.17 -11.34 -0.48
C SER A 44 15.44 -9.97 0.13
N GLU A 45 16.71 -9.57 0.11
CA GLU A 45 17.18 -8.29 0.62
C GLU A 45 16.44 -7.12 -0.03
N GLU A 46 16.26 -7.18 -1.36
CA GLU A 46 15.60 -6.18 -2.17
C GLU A 46 14.13 -6.03 -1.77
N LYS A 47 13.40 -7.15 -1.63
CA LYS A 47 11.99 -7.13 -1.22
C LYS A 47 11.82 -6.55 0.18
N ILE A 48 12.71 -6.90 1.11
CA ILE A 48 12.64 -6.39 2.49
C ILE A 48 12.96 -4.89 2.51
N LYS A 49 14.01 -4.45 1.81
CA LYS A 49 14.35 -3.02 1.70
C LYS A 49 13.22 -2.22 1.07
N GLN A 50 12.65 -2.71 -0.04
CA GLN A 50 11.52 -2.05 -0.70
C GLN A 50 10.27 -1.98 0.19
N PHE A 51 10.04 -3.00 1.02
CA PHE A 51 8.93 -2.98 1.97
C PHE A 51 9.13 -1.98 3.11
N VAL A 52 10.34 -1.90 3.68
CA VAL A 52 10.66 -0.99 4.80
C VAL A 52 10.80 0.46 4.35
N CYS A 53 11.40 0.67 3.18
CA CYS A 53 11.64 1.97 2.58
C CYS A 53 11.14 1.93 1.12
N PRO A 54 9.83 2.10 0.90
CA PRO A 54 9.28 2.13 -0.44
C PRO A 54 9.82 3.34 -1.21
N ASP A 55 10.22 3.12 -2.46
CA ASP A 55 10.54 4.18 -3.39
C ASP A 55 9.24 4.61 -4.07
N ASP A 56 8.61 5.67 -3.57
CA ASP A 56 7.32 6.18 -4.07
C ASP A 56 7.33 6.39 -5.60
N THR A 57 8.48 6.73 -6.19
CA THR A 57 8.59 6.97 -7.63
C THR A 57 8.49 5.70 -8.48
N LYS A 58 8.79 4.53 -7.89
CA LYS A 58 8.74 3.23 -8.56
C LYS A 58 7.58 2.35 -8.12
N THR A 59 6.94 2.71 -7.01
CA THR A 59 5.92 1.87 -6.36
C THR A 59 4.49 2.37 -6.64
N ILE A 60 4.33 3.59 -7.15
CA ILE A 60 3.05 4.10 -7.61
C ILE A 60 2.72 3.50 -8.98
N ASN A 61 1.59 2.79 -9.07
CA ASN A 61 1.08 2.25 -10.32
C ASN A 61 0.60 3.38 -11.23
N ASP A 62 0.70 3.16 -12.54
CA ASP A 62 0.12 4.06 -13.54
C ASP A 62 -1.42 4.14 -13.37
N PRO A 63 -1.98 5.33 -13.07
CA PRO A 63 -3.42 5.51 -12.93
C PRO A 63 -4.21 5.13 -14.18
N PHE A 64 -3.62 5.21 -15.39
CA PHE A 64 -4.30 4.82 -16.63
C PHE A 64 -4.59 3.33 -16.76
N LEU A 65 -4.03 2.51 -15.87
CA LEU A 65 -4.38 1.10 -15.75
C LEU A 65 -5.75 0.89 -15.07
N MET A 66 -6.30 1.92 -14.42
CA MET A 66 -7.66 1.86 -13.87
C MET A 66 -8.69 1.90 -15.01
N HIS A 67 -9.74 1.11 -14.85
CA HIS A 67 -10.86 1.09 -15.80
C HIS A 67 -11.42 2.52 -16.00
N ASP A 68 -11.64 2.89 -17.27
CA ASP A 68 -12.17 4.19 -17.70
C ASP A 68 -11.38 5.43 -17.26
N MET A 69 -10.13 5.30 -16.83
CA MET A 69 -9.34 6.48 -16.42
C MET A 69 -9.19 7.51 -17.54
N GLN A 70 -8.96 7.06 -18.78
CA GLN A 70 -8.85 7.94 -19.94
C GLN A 70 -10.13 8.75 -20.17
N ASN A 71 -11.29 8.07 -20.14
CA ASN A 71 -12.60 8.69 -20.30
C ASN A 71 -12.90 9.70 -19.17
N ALA A 72 -12.51 9.38 -17.93
CA ALA A 72 -12.69 10.26 -16.78
C ALA A 72 -11.86 11.55 -16.90
N VAL A 73 -10.60 11.43 -17.33
CA VAL A 73 -9.70 12.58 -17.56
C VAL A 73 -10.28 13.50 -18.64
N GLU A 74 -10.69 12.93 -19.79
CA GLU A 74 -11.29 13.70 -20.88
C GLU A 74 -12.56 14.44 -20.46
N ARG A 75 -13.44 13.78 -19.69
CA ARG A 75 -14.68 14.40 -19.19
C ARG A 75 -14.40 15.57 -18.24
N ILE A 76 -13.40 15.46 -17.38
CA ILE A 76 -13.00 16.53 -16.45
C ILE A 76 -12.41 17.70 -17.23
N HIS A 77 -11.56 17.45 -18.22
CA HIS A 77 -11.02 18.51 -19.07
C HIS A 77 -12.12 19.29 -19.81
N GLN A 78 -13.09 18.59 -20.39
CA GLN A 78 -14.25 19.22 -21.04
C GLN A 78 -15.06 20.09 -20.07
N ALA A 79 -15.31 19.61 -18.84
CA ALA A 79 -16.00 20.41 -17.82
C ALA A 79 -15.27 21.72 -17.53
N ILE A 80 -13.94 21.67 -17.41
CA ILE A 80 -13.11 22.85 -17.15
C ILE A 80 -13.19 23.83 -18.33
N GLU A 81 -13.03 23.33 -19.57
CA GLU A 81 -13.08 24.16 -20.78
C GLU A 81 -14.44 24.84 -20.98
N MET A 82 -15.53 24.15 -20.62
CA MET A 82 -16.90 24.65 -20.74
C MET A 82 -17.35 25.47 -19.52
N GLY A 83 -16.51 25.62 -18.49
CA GLY A 83 -16.86 26.34 -17.26
C GLY A 83 -17.97 25.65 -16.45
N GLU A 84 -18.10 24.34 -16.57
CA GLU A 84 -19.05 23.54 -15.80
C GLU A 84 -18.65 23.47 -14.32
N ARG A 85 -19.65 23.40 -13.44
CA ARG A 85 -19.38 23.15 -12.02
C ARG A 85 -19.08 21.67 -11.81
N VAL A 86 -17.87 21.37 -11.33
CA VAL A 86 -17.47 20.03 -10.91
C VAL A 86 -17.67 19.90 -9.40
N THR A 87 -18.35 18.82 -8.99
CA THR A 87 -18.51 18.47 -7.57
C THR A 87 -17.76 17.18 -7.30
N VAL A 88 -16.83 17.19 -6.34
CA VAL A 88 -16.10 16.00 -5.91
C VAL A 88 -16.85 15.41 -4.72
N TYR A 89 -17.43 14.22 -4.91
CA TYR A 89 -18.08 13.46 -3.84
C TYR A 89 -17.23 12.23 -3.52
N GLY A 90 -16.88 12.05 -2.24
CA GLY A 90 -16.20 10.85 -1.78
C GLY A 90 -16.89 10.29 -0.54
N ASP A 91 -16.66 9.01 -0.30
CA ASP A 91 -17.21 8.32 0.86
C ASP A 91 -16.64 8.90 2.17
N TYR A 92 -17.36 8.73 3.28
CA TYR A 92 -17.00 9.27 4.59
C TYR A 92 -15.87 8.47 5.27
N ASP A 93 -15.42 7.37 4.67
CA ASP A 93 -14.31 6.60 5.17
C ASP A 93 -13.00 7.41 5.16
N ALA A 94 -12.17 7.21 6.18
CA ALA A 94 -10.99 8.03 6.48
C ALA A 94 -10.01 8.17 5.29
N GLY A 95 -9.99 7.23 4.35
CA GLY A 95 -9.20 7.32 3.12
C GLY A 95 -9.76 8.31 2.10
N ALA A 96 -11.08 8.35 1.92
CA ALA A 96 -11.75 9.16 0.90
C ALA A 96 -11.83 10.64 1.28
N THR A 97 -11.94 10.97 2.57
CA THR A 97 -11.85 12.36 3.06
C THR A 97 -10.48 13.00 2.79
N ARG A 98 -9.40 12.22 2.81
CA ARG A 98 -8.03 12.71 2.56
C ARG A 98 -7.77 13.06 1.08
N SER A 99 -8.45 12.38 0.15
CA SER A 99 -8.36 12.65 -1.30
C SER A 99 -9.05 13.99 -1.68
N GLN A 100 -10.24 14.25 -1.12
CA GLN A 100 -11.06 15.43 -1.43
C GLN A 100 -10.35 16.75 -1.08
N VAL A 101 -9.68 16.81 0.08
CA VAL A 101 -9.02 18.03 0.57
C VAL A 101 -7.82 18.44 -0.29
N LYS A 102 -7.13 17.47 -0.91
CA LYS A 102 -5.97 17.75 -1.76
C LYS A 102 -6.40 18.40 -3.08
N SER A 103 -7.55 17.97 -3.63
CA SER A 103 -8.13 18.52 -4.86
C SER A 103 -8.67 19.96 -4.70
N LEU A 104 -9.19 20.32 -3.52
CA LEU A 104 -9.73 21.67 -3.26
C LEU A 104 -8.64 22.74 -3.10
N ARG A 105 -7.39 22.33 -2.87
CA ARG A 105 -6.25 23.24 -2.69
C ARG A 105 -5.53 23.59 -3.98
N THR A 106 -5.97 23.02 -5.09
CA THR A 106 -5.47 23.32 -6.45
C THR A 106 -6.61 23.87 -7.28
N SER A 107 -7.23 24.94 -6.78
CA SER A 107 -8.11 25.77 -7.60
C SER A 107 -7.26 26.81 -8.31
N PHE A 108 -7.49 26.95 -9.60
CA PHE A 108 -6.99 27.99 -10.51
C PHE A 108 -6.93 29.39 -9.90
#